data_AF-A0A5A5TXA9-F1
#
_entry.id   AF-A0A5A5TXA9-F1
#
_cell.length_a   1.000
_cell.length_b   1.000
_cell.length_c   1.000
_cell.angle_alpha   90.00
_cell.angle_beta   90.00
_cell.angle_gamma   90.00
#
_symmetry.space_group_name_H-M   'P 1'
#
loop_
_entity.id
_entity.type
_entity.pdbx_description
1 polymer ?
#
loop_
_entity_poly.entity_id
_entity_poly.type
_entity_poly.pdbx_seq_one_letter_code
_entity_poly.pdbx_strand_id
1 'polypeptide(L)'
;MISLDLIIQSLGVIVAIWLIAVVKKIPDSVSDKIRDERNFTHTKELQIDNFFRQNSGSKMQEVLIAWVEILNDPNKVEKMSKNGGIQKLLNNTVGYSSPKTVKLMGLFFQSLYSVDSKTSEDQSSDMLSLVYVAMIASSLKYDFSGENIDPIDLLRIKFNDYALHEQEMLESQKVIEKALES
;
A
#
# COMPACT_ATOMS: atom_id res chain seq x y z
N MET A 1 33.13 62.20 -31.11
CA MET A 1 33.65 61.61 -29.86
C MET A 1 32.44 61.08 -29.12
N ILE A 2 32.17 59.77 -29.18
CA ILE A 2 31.05 59.18 -28.42
C ILE A 2 31.43 59.33 -26.95
N SER A 3 30.56 59.97 -26.15
CA SER A 3 30.80 60.16 -24.72
C SER A 3 30.81 58.81 -24.02
N LEU A 4 31.79 58.59 -23.15
CA LEU A 4 32.00 57.36 -22.38
C LEU A 4 30.71 56.92 -21.65
N ASP A 5 29.88 57.88 -21.24
CA ASP A 5 28.59 57.66 -20.58
C ASP A 5 27.57 56.90 -21.44
N LEU A 6 27.52 57.15 -22.75
CA LEU A 6 26.60 56.44 -23.66
C LEU A 6 26.96 54.95 -23.78
N ILE A 7 28.26 54.64 -23.74
CA ILE A 7 28.75 53.26 -23.77
C ILE A 7 28.38 52.54 -22.46
N ILE A 8 28.59 53.18 -21.31
CA ILE A 8 28.26 52.61 -19.99
C ILE A 8 26.74 52.36 -19.86
N GLN A 9 25.89 53.29 -20.30
CA GLN A 9 24.44 53.10 -20.29
C GLN A 9 23.99 51.96 -21.20
N SER A 10 24.53 51.88 -22.42
CA SER A 10 24.20 50.80 -23.35
C SER A 10 24.59 49.41 -22.81
N LEU A 11 25.73 49.32 -22.12
CA LEU A 11 26.21 48.10 -21.47
C LEU A 11 25.27 47.69 -20.32
N GLY A 12 24.82 48.67 -19.53
CA GLY A 12 23.86 48.46 -18.44
C GLY A 12 22.52 47.89 -18.92
N VAL A 13 22.01 48.38 -20.05
CA VAL A 13 20.76 47.86 -20.66
C VAL A 13 20.93 46.42 -21.13
N ILE A 14 22.07 46.08 -21.74
CA ILE A 14 22.36 44.71 -22.20
C ILE A 14 22.44 43.74 -21.01
N VAL A 15 23.10 44.14 -19.92
CA VAL A 15 23.17 43.34 -18.69
C VAL A 15 21.78 43.17 -18.06
N ALA A 16 20.96 44.22 -18.05
CA ALA A 16 19.59 44.13 -17.53
C ALA A 16 18.71 43.17 -18.35
N ILE A 17 18.80 43.23 -19.69
CA ILE A 17 18.09 42.29 -20.58
C ILE A 17 18.54 40.85 -20.33
N TRP A 18 19.86 40.64 -20.17
CA TRP A 18 20.42 39.33 -19.87
C TRP A 18 19.94 38.79 -18.52
N LEU A 19 19.92 39.61 -17.47
CA LEU A 19 19.42 39.24 -16.14
C LEU A 19 17.92 38.86 -16.17
N ILE A 20 17.09 39.62 -16.89
CA ILE A 20 15.66 39.31 -17.04
C ILE A 20 15.46 37.97 -17.75
N ALA A 21 16.26 37.68 -18.78
CA ALA A 21 16.20 36.40 -19.51
C ALA A 21 16.59 35.20 -18.62
N VAL A 22 17.58 35.37 -17.73
CA VAL A 22 17.99 34.34 -16.77
C VAL A 22 16.90 34.12 -15.72
N VAL A 23 16.35 35.19 -15.12
CA VAL A 23 15.30 35.11 -14.09
C VAL A 23 14.04 34.41 -14.62
N LYS A 24 13.68 34.65 -15.89
CA LYS A 24 12.54 33.98 -16.53
C LYS A 24 12.73 32.48 -16.76
N LYS A 25 13.96 31.97 -16.89
CA LYS A 25 14.26 30.53 -17.13
C LYS A 25 14.37 29.68 -15.87
N ILE A 26 14.57 30.31 -14.71
CA ILE A 26 14.66 29.63 -13.41
C ILE A 26 13.38 28.85 -13.06
N PRO A 27 12.15 29.42 -13.14
CA PRO A 27 10.94 28.69 -12.78
C PRO A 27 10.69 27.47 -13.66
N ASP A 28 10.95 27.56 -14.97
CA ASP A 28 10.75 26.46 -15.92
C ASP A 28 11.72 25.29 -15.63
N SER A 29 13.00 25.60 -15.40
CA SER A 29 14.04 24.58 -15.15
C SER A 29 13.84 23.83 -13.83
N VAL A 30 13.30 24.51 -12.81
CA VAL A 30 12.98 23.90 -11.51
C VAL A 30 11.72 23.03 -11.62
N SER A 31 10.69 23.52 -12.31
CA SER A 31 9.46 22.75 -12.57
C SER A 31 9.75 21.49 -13.37
N ASP A 32 10.60 21.57 -14.40
CA ASP A 32 11.00 20.42 -15.20
C ASP A 32 11.77 19.39 -14.38
N LYS A 33 12.69 19.82 -13.51
CA LYS A 33 13.44 18.89 -12.65
C LYS A 33 12.53 18.18 -11.64
N ILE A 34 11.59 18.89 -11.02
CA ILE A 34 10.59 18.29 -10.11
C ILE A 34 9.69 17.31 -10.87
N ARG A 35 9.29 17.67 -12.09
CA ARG A 35 8.48 16.81 -12.96
C ARG A 35 9.25 15.55 -13.37
N ASP A 36 10.52 15.69 -13.72
CA ASP A 36 11.39 14.59 -14.14
C ASP A 36 11.68 13.64 -12.98
N GLU A 37 11.95 14.15 -11.78
CA GLU A 37 12.14 13.33 -10.58
C GLU A 37 10.88 12.54 -10.21
N ARG A 38 9.70 13.18 -10.29
CA ARG A 38 8.41 12.51 -10.09
C ARG A 38 8.16 11.45 -11.15
N ASN A 39 8.37 11.78 -12.42
CA ASN A 39 8.17 10.86 -13.54
C ASN A 39 9.15 9.68 -13.48
N PHE A 40 10.40 9.92 -13.10
CA PHE A 40 11.41 8.88 -12.92
C PHE A 40 11.03 7.92 -11.79
N THR A 41 10.60 8.46 -10.64
CA THR A 41 10.14 7.65 -9.50
C THR A 41 8.94 6.80 -9.89
N HIS A 42 7.90 7.39 -10.48
CA HIS A 42 6.73 6.64 -10.94
C HIS A 42 7.07 5.60 -12.02
N THR A 43 7.95 5.93 -12.97
CA THR A 43 8.37 4.98 -14.01
C THR A 43 9.10 3.80 -13.39
N LYS A 44 9.98 4.06 -12.42
CA LYS A 44 10.69 3.01 -11.67
C LYS A 44 9.74 2.14 -10.86
N GLU A 45 8.77 2.74 -10.15
CA GLU A 45 7.73 2.01 -9.42
C GLU A 45 6.93 1.10 -10.34
N LEU A 46 6.47 1.62 -11.48
CA LEU A 46 5.74 0.84 -12.49
C LEU A 46 6.60 -0.29 -13.08
N GLN A 47 7.89 -0.07 -13.29
CA GLN A 47 8.79 -1.11 -13.80
C GLN A 47 9.01 -2.22 -12.78
N ILE A 48 9.21 -1.87 -11.50
CA ILE A 48 9.34 -2.82 -10.41
C ILE A 48 8.04 -3.63 -10.28
N ASP A 49 6.90 -2.96 -10.25
CA ASP A 49 5.58 -3.58 -10.16
C ASP A 49 5.32 -4.55 -11.33
N ASN A 50 5.60 -4.12 -12.57
CA ASN A 50 5.48 -4.98 -13.75
C ASN A 50 6.44 -6.18 -13.70
N PHE A 51 7.68 -5.98 -13.27
CA PHE A 51 8.65 -7.07 -13.12
C PHE A 51 8.16 -8.10 -12.09
N PHE A 52 7.63 -7.64 -10.96
CA PHE A 52 7.08 -8.53 -9.92
C PHE A 52 5.84 -9.27 -10.42
N ARG A 53 4.89 -8.60 -11.09
CA ARG A 53 3.71 -9.28 -11.66
C ARG A 53 4.07 -10.29 -12.74
N GLN A 54 4.99 -9.95 -13.66
CA GLN A 54 5.38 -10.85 -14.75
C GLN A 54 6.16 -12.07 -14.26
N ASN A 55 7.09 -11.89 -13.32
CA ASN A 55 7.99 -12.97 -12.89
C ASN A 55 7.53 -13.68 -11.62
N SER A 56 6.59 -13.10 -10.87
CA SER A 56 6.11 -13.63 -9.60
C SER A 56 4.60 -13.87 -9.57
N GLY A 57 3.91 -13.77 -10.71
CA GLY A 57 2.45 -13.89 -10.78
C GLY A 57 1.92 -15.20 -10.16
N SER A 58 2.57 -16.33 -10.42
CA SER A 58 2.21 -17.61 -9.78
C SER A 58 2.34 -17.56 -8.26
N LYS A 59 3.39 -16.90 -7.76
CA LYS A 59 3.67 -16.82 -6.33
C LYS A 59 2.74 -15.85 -5.61
N MET A 60 2.41 -14.73 -6.23
CA MET A 60 1.40 -13.79 -5.75
C MET A 60 0.03 -14.48 -5.67
N GLN A 61 -0.32 -15.26 -6.69
CA GLN A 61 -1.55 -16.05 -6.71
C GLN A 61 -1.57 -17.11 -5.59
N GLU A 62 -0.47 -17.84 -5.38
CA GLU A 62 -0.34 -18.80 -4.28
C GLU A 62 -0.55 -18.14 -2.90
N VAL A 63 0.03 -16.96 -2.69
CA VAL A 63 -0.12 -16.21 -1.44
C VAL A 63 -1.57 -15.77 -1.24
N LEU A 64 -2.19 -15.19 -2.26
CA LEU A 64 -3.60 -14.80 -2.23
C LEU A 64 -4.50 -15.98 -1.90
N ILE A 65 -4.35 -17.11 -2.60
CA ILE A 65 -5.15 -18.31 -2.38
C ILE A 65 -4.99 -18.81 -0.94
N ALA A 66 -3.77 -18.83 -0.40
CA ALA A 66 -3.54 -19.28 0.97
C ALA A 66 -4.28 -18.42 2.02
N TRP A 67 -4.32 -17.10 1.84
CA TRP A 67 -5.08 -16.21 2.73
C TRP A 67 -6.61 -16.38 2.59
N VAL A 68 -7.10 -16.60 1.37
CA VAL A 68 -8.52 -16.93 1.13
C VAL A 68 -8.88 -18.28 1.76
N GLU A 69 -7.99 -19.27 1.71
CA GLU A 69 -8.20 -20.56 2.37
C GLU A 69 -8.21 -20.42 3.90
N ILE A 70 -7.40 -19.54 4.49
CA ILE A 70 -7.46 -19.22 5.92
C ILE A 70 -8.79 -18.57 6.27
N LEU A 71 -9.26 -17.65 5.42
CA LEU A 71 -10.56 -17.02 5.62
C LEU A 71 -11.66 -18.08 5.67
N ASN A 72 -11.63 -19.07 4.76
CA ASN A 72 -12.71 -20.04 4.59
C ASN A 72 -12.63 -21.26 5.53
N ASP A 73 -11.45 -21.76 5.89
CA ASP A 73 -11.28 -22.92 6.78
C ASP A 73 -10.60 -22.51 8.11
N PRO A 74 -11.34 -22.44 9.24
CA PRO A 74 -10.77 -22.09 10.54
C PRO A 74 -9.70 -23.10 11.01
N ASN A 75 -9.74 -24.35 10.53
CA ASN A 75 -8.73 -25.36 10.86
C ASN A 75 -7.45 -25.25 10.01
N LYS A 76 -7.46 -24.41 8.97
CA LYS A 76 -6.32 -24.26 8.06
C LYS A 76 -5.09 -23.75 8.80
N VAL A 77 -5.28 -22.79 9.70
CA VAL A 77 -4.19 -22.21 10.51
C VAL A 77 -3.51 -23.27 11.36
N GLU A 78 -4.28 -24.10 12.06
CA GLU A 78 -3.75 -25.19 12.89
C GLU A 78 -2.98 -26.21 12.05
N LYS A 79 -3.54 -26.63 10.91
CA LYS A 79 -2.89 -27.57 9.97
C LYS A 79 -1.57 -27.02 9.44
N MET A 80 -1.51 -25.73 9.11
CA MET A 80 -0.29 -25.09 8.61
C MET A 80 0.75 -24.90 9.72
N SER A 81 0.32 -24.59 10.93
CA SER A 81 1.22 -24.38 12.08
C SER A 81 2.09 -25.61 12.36
N LYS A 82 1.49 -26.81 12.32
CA LYS A 82 2.18 -28.09 12.56
C LYS A 82 3.37 -28.36 11.62
N ASN A 83 3.40 -27.73 10.46
CA ASN A 83 4.42 -27.95 9.42
C ASN A 83 5.23 -26.69 9.08
N GLY A 84 5.19 -25.64 9.91
CA GLY A 84 5.88 -24.36 9.65
C GLY A 84 5.28 -23.55 8.48
N GLY A 85 4.08 -23.90 8.02
CA GLY A 85 3.39 -23.27 6.90
C GLY A 85 3.03 -21.82 7.15
N ILE A 86 2.75 -21.43 8.40
CA ILE A 86 2.45 -20.04 8.79
C ILE A 86 3.66 -19.13 8.58
N GLN A 87 4.84 -19.54 9.03
CA GLN A 87 6.07 -18.77 8.82
C GLN A 87 6.38 -18.60 7.33
N LYS A 88 6.15 -19.66 6.54
CA LYS A 88 6.32 -19.62 5.09
C LYS A 88 5.32 -18.67 4.42
N LEU A 89 4.06 -18.67 4.85
CA LEU A 89 3.04 -17.76 4.35
C LEU A 89 3.39 -16.31 4.70
N LEU A 90 3.82 -16.05 5.94
CA LEU A 90 4.28 -14.73 6.38
C LEU A 90 5.42 -14.22 5.49
N ASN A 91 6.48 -15.02 5.33
CA ASN A 91 7.65 -14.66 4.51
C ASN A 91 7.26 -14.40 3.05
N ASN A 92 6.39 -15.23 2.47
CA ASN A 92 5.92 -15.02 1.10
C ASN A 92 5.03 -13.77 1.00
N THR A 93 4.19 -13.50 1.98
CA THR A 93 3.35 -12.29 1.98
C THR A 93 4.23 -11.06 2.02
N VAL A 94 5.28 -11.02 2.85
CA VAL A 94 6.26 -9.92 2.83
C VAL A 94 7.00 -9.81 1.50
N GLY A 95 7.38 -10.94 0.90
CA GLY A 95 8.18 -10.96 -0.33
C GLY A 95 7.42 -10.61 -1.62
N TYR A 96 6.10 -10.79 -1.65
CA TYR A 96 5.29 -10.72 -2.88
C TYR A 96 4.08 -9.78 -2.80
N SER A 97 3.97 -8.93 -1.77
CA SER A 97 2.85 -8.00 -1.61
C SER A 97 3.30 -6.54 -1.56
N SER A 98 2.34 -5.62 -1.70
CA SER A 98 2.60 -4.19 -1.61
C SER A 98 2.91 -3.74 -0.17
N PRO A 99 3.54 -2.57 0.01
CA PRO A 99 3.78 -2.00 1.34
C PRO A 99 2.51 -1.88 2.19
N LYS A 100 1.36 -1.61 1.55
CA LYS A 100 0.05 -1.54 2.21
C LYS A 100 -0.32 -2.89 2.82
N THR A 101 -0.20 -3.97 2.06
CA THR A 101 -0.50 -5.33 2.53
C THR A 101 0.43 -5.75 3.66
N VAL A 102 1.73 -5.42 3.57
CA VAL A 102 2.70 -5.68 4.64
C VAL A 102 2.34 -4.94 5.93
N LYS A 103 1.94 -3.66 5.84
CA LYS A 103 1.48 -2.88 7.01
C LYS A 103 0.25 -3.53 7.64
N LEU A 104 -0.72 -3.93 6.82
CA LEU A 104 -1.96 -4.56 7.28
C LEU A 104 -1.69 -5.88 8.00
N MET A 105 -0.78 -6.68 7.47
CA MET A 105 -0.32 -7.91 8.12
C MET A 105 0.39 -7.62 9.45
N GLY A 106 1.20 -6.56 9.54
CA GLY A 106 1.83 -6.13 10.79
C GLY A 106 0.81 -5.77 11.88
N LEU A 107 -0.22 -4.99 11.51
CA LEU A 107 -1.33 -4.64 12.42
C LEU A 107 -2.10 -5.88 12.88
N PHE A 108 -2.35 -6.81 11.96
CA PHE A 108 -2.99 -8.07 12.30
C PHE A 108 -2.19 -8.85 13.35
N PHE A 109 -0.92 -9.14 13.12
CA PHE A 109 -0.10 -9.88 14.09
C PHE A 109 0.05 -9.13 15.42
N GLN A 110 0.13 -7.80 15.40
CA GLN A 110 0.15 -6.99 16.63
C GLN A 110 -1.16 -7.15 17.41
N SER A 111 -2.31 -7.19 16.74
CA SER A 111 -3.60 -7.43 17.40
C SER A 111 -3.66 -8.82 18.03
N LEU A 112 -3.16 -9.86 17.35
CA LEU A 112 -3.12 -11.23 17.88
C LEU A 112 -2.27 -11.32 19.17
N TYR A 113 -1.06 -10.74 19.17
CA TYR A 113 -0.20 -10.75 20.36
C TYR A 113 -0.77 -9.92 21.51
N SER A 114 -1.55 -8.88 21.20
CA SER A 114 -2.21 -8.06 22.21
C SER A 114 -3.39 -8.80 22.86
N VAL A 115 -4.06 -9.68 22.12
CA VAL A 115 -5.16 -10.51 22.62
C VAL A 115 -4.66 -11.63 23.54
N ASP A 116 -3.54 -12.28 23.24
CA ASP A 116 -2.95 -13.33 24.10
C ASP A 116 -2.61 -12.83 25.53
N SER A 117 -2.49 -11.52 25.71
CA SER A 117 -2.27 -10.88 27.02
C SER A 117 -3.56 -10.60 27.81
N LYS A 118 -4.74 -10.79 27.21
CA LYS A 118 -6.06 -10.57 27.80
C LYS A 118 -6.84 -11.89 27.85
N THR A 119 -7.48 -12.15 28.99
CA THR A 119 -8.22 -13.37 29.30
C THR A 119 -9.26 -13.72 28.23
N SER A 120 -9.34 -15.00 27.88
CA SER A 120 -9.93 -15.62 26.67
C SER A 120 -11.47 -15.59 26.53
N GLU A 121 -12.16 -14.49 26.82
CA GLU A 121 -13.65 -14.42 26.77
C GLU A 121 -14.25 -13.46 25.74
N ASP A 122 -13.48 -12.77 24.91
CA ASP A 122 -14.02 -11.79 23.95
C ASP A 122 -14.28 -12.41 22.56
N GLN A 123 -15.53 -12.72 22.23
CA GLN A 123 -15.96 -13.07 20.86
C GLN A 123 -15.61 -11.96 19.83
N SER A 124 -15.45 -10.72 20.29
CA SER A 124 -15.05 -9.58 19.48
C SER A 124 -13.63 -9.70 18.91
N SER A 125 -12.75 -10.45 19.58
CA SER A 125 -11.38 -10.76 19.12
C SER A 125 -11.39 -11.62 17.85
N ASP A 126 -12.28 -12.62 17.79
CA ASP A 126 -12.36 -13.55 16.67
C ASP A 126 -12.91 -12.84 15.43
N MET A 127 -13.88 -11.95 15.62
CA MET A 127 -14.45 -11.17 14.52
C MET A 127 -13.45 -10.17 13.95
N LEU A 128 -12.71 -9.47 14.81
CA LEU A 128 -11.66 -8.55 14.38
C LEU A 128 -10.59 -9.28 13.55
N SER A 129 -10.20 -10.48 13.98
CA SER A 129 -9.23 -11.33 13.26
C SER A 129 -9.73 -11.72 11.88
N LEU A 130 -11.02 -12.03 11.74
CA LEU A 130 -11.64 -12.34 10.45
C LEU A 130 -11.65 -11.14 9.50
N VAL A 131 -11.96 -9.94 10.02
CA VAL A 131 -11.92 -8.71 9.23
C VAL A 131 -10.50 -8.43 8.75
N TYR A 132 -9.48 -8.59 9.61
CA TYR A 132 -8.08 -8.50 9.18
C TYR A 132 -7.75 -9.46 8.04
N VAL A 133 -8.10 -10.74 8.18
CA VAL A 133 -7.83 -11.75 7.13
C VAL A 133 -8.53 -11.39 5.82
N ALA A 134 -9.78 -10.92 5.86
CA ALA A 134 -10.51 -10.48 4.68
C ALA A 134 -9.87 -9.24 4.03
N MET A 135 -9.40 -8.27 4.85
CA MET A 135 -8.68 -7.10 4.36
C MET A 135 -7.31 -7.46 3.74
N ILE A 136 -6.58 -8.42 4.32
CA ILE A 136 -5.34 -8.95 3.72
C ILE A 136 -5.63 -9.58 2.36
N ALA A 137 -6.66 -10.45 2.28
CA ALA A 137 -7.04 -11.12 1.04
C ALA A 137 -7.48 -10.13 -0.05
N SER A 138 -8.27 -9.11 0.30
CA SER A 138 -8.66 -8.03 -0.61
C SER A 138 -7.43 -7.23 -1.11
N SER A 139 -6.54 -6.84 -0.20
CA SER A 139 -5.31 -6.11 -0.57
C SER A 139 -4.40 -6.94 -1.49
N LEU A 140 -4.27 -8.25 -1.23
CA LEU A 140 -3.54 -9.17 -2.10
C LEU A 140 -4.20 -9.36 -3.48
N LYS A 141 -5.53 -9.33 -3.56
CA LYS A 141 -6.23 -9.38 -4.86
C LYS A 141 -5.91 -8.14 -5.69
N TYR A 142 -5.86 -6.97 -5.07
CA TYR A 142 -5.42 -5.73 -5.72
C TYR A 142 -3.94 -5.82 -6.12
N ASP A 143 -3.07 -6.30 -5.24
CA ASP A 143 -1.65 -6.50 -5.54
C ASP A 143 -1.45 -7.44 -6.74
N PHE A 144 -2.25 -8.50 -6.86
CA PHE A 144 -2.17 -9.45 -7.97
C PHE A 144 -2.78 -8.90 -9.27
N SER A 145 -4.01 -8.39 -9.22
CA SER A 145 -4.83 -8.13 -10.41
C SER A 145 -5.19 -6.66 -10.66
N GLY A 146 -4.93 -5.77 -9.70
CA GLY A 146 -5.37 -4.37 -9.73
C GLY A 146 -6.87 -4.17 -9.44
N GLU A 147 -7.63 -5.23 -9.23
CA GLU A 147 -9.05 -5.14 -8.87
C GLU A 147 -9.22 -4.97 -7.37
N ASN A 148 -10.02 -3.98 -6.98
CA ASN A 148 -10.39 -3.75 -5.59
C ASN A 148 -11.67 -4.52 -5.27
N ILE A 149 -11.68 -5.26 -4.17
CA ILE A 149 -12.83 -6.02 -3.66
C ILE A 149 -13.09 -5.55 -2.24
N ASP A 150 -14.34 -5.30 -1.89
CA ASP A 150 -14.66 -4.97 -0.50
C ASP A 150 -14.37 -6.19 0.41
N PRO A 151 -13.56 -6.05 1.46
CA PRO A 151 -13.35 -7.10 2.47
C PRO A 151 -14.68 -7.66 3.02
N ILE A 152 -15.69 -6.82 3.12
CA ILE A 152 -17.03 -7.20 3.57
C ILE A 152 -17.70 -8.18 2.62
N ASP A 153 -17.52 -8.02 1.31
CA ASP A 153 -18.10 -8.94 0.33
C ASP A 153 -17.47 -10.34 0.45
N LEU A 154 -16.18 -10.43 0.80
CA LEU A 154 -15.53 -11.71 1.11
C LEU A 154 -16.12 -12.36 2.36
N LEU A 155 -16.43 -11.57 3.39
CA LEU A 155 -17.05 -12.06 4.62
C LEU A 155 -18.49 -12.50 4.40
N ARG A 156 -19.25 -11.80 3.55
CA ARG A 156 -20.61 -12.18 3.13
C ARG A 156 -20.65 -13.51 2.41
N ILE A 157 -19.63 -13.83 1.60
CA ILE A 157 -19.52 -15.14 0.95
C ILE A 157 -19.33 -16.26 1.98
N LYS A 158 -18.64 -15.98 3.09
CA LYS A 158 -18.35 -16.96 4.14
C LYS A 158 -19.51 -17.20 5.10
N PHE A 159 -20.15 -16.14 5.58
CA PHE A 159 -21.10 -16.22 6.69
C PHE A 159 -22.56 -16.17 6.20
N ASN A 160 -23.30 -17.25 6.41
CA ASN A 160 -24.74 -17.29 6.14
C ASN A 160 -25.55 -16.35 7.06
N ASP A 161 -25.00 -16.05 8.23
CA ASP A 161 -25.57 -15.21 9.30
C ASP A 161 -24.91 -13.82 9.38
N TYR A 162 -24.24 -13.40 8.31
CA TYR A 162 -23.56 -12.10 8.20
C TYR A 162 -24.40 -10.92 8.73
N ALA A 163 -25.70 -10.91 8.44
CA ALA A 163 -26.61 -9.84 8.86
C ALA A 163 -26.67 -9.61 10.38
N LEU A 164 -26.37 -10.64 11.21
CA LEU A 164 -26.35 -10.52 12.66
C LEU A 164 -25.10 -9.78 13.17
N HIS A 165 -24.04 -9.75 12.37
CA HIS A 165 -22.72 -9.27 12.76
C HIS A 165 -22.18 -8.15 11.84
N GLU A 166 -22.97 -7.70 10.87
CA GLU A 166 -22.59 -6.70 9.87
C GLU A 166 -22.05 -5.42 10.51
N GLN A 167 -22.74 -4.90 11.53
CA GLN A 167 -22.33 -3.66 12.18
C GLN A 167 -20.95 -3.79 12.88
N GLU A 168 -20.73 -4.88 13.60
CA GLU A 168 -19.46 -5.13 14.30
C GLU A 168 -18.29 -5.31 13.31
N MET A 169 -18.54 -5.98 12.18
CA MET A 169 -17.54 -6.13 11.11
C MET A 169 -17.22 -4.79 10.43
N LEU A 170 -18.23 -3.95 10.16
CA LEU A 170 -18.03 -2.62 9.58
C LEU A 170 -17.29 -1.67 10.52
N GLU A 171 -17.59 -1.74 11.83
CA GLU A 171 -16.87 -0.96 12.84
C GLU A 171 -15.40 -1.41 12.94
N SER A 172 -15.16 -2.73 12.96
CA SER A 172 -13.82 -3.30 12.93
C SER A 172 -13.02 -2.86 11.71
N GLN A 173 -13.63 -2.89 10.52
CA GLN A 173 -12.99 -2.42 9.29
C GLN A 173 -12.55 -0.96 9.40
N LYS A 174 -13.44 -0.07 9.88
CA LYS A 174 -13.13 1.36 10.06
C LYS A 174 -11.97 1.60 11.03
N VAL A 175 -11.91 0.83 12.12
CA VAL A 175 -10.80 0.90 13.09
C VAL A 175 -9.47 0.55 12.42
N ILE A 176 -9.47 -0.52 11.61
CA ILE A 176 -8.28 -0.97 10.89
C ILE A 176 -7.87 0.04 9.82
N GLU A 177 -8.82 0.58 9.05
CA GLU A 177 -8.56 1.60 8.03
C GLU A 177 -7.90 2.85 8.64
N LYS A 178 -8.40 3.31 9.78
CA LYS A 178 -7.80 4.44 10.50
C LYS A 178 -6.36 4.15 10.95
N ALA A 179 -6.06 2.92 11.37
CA ALA A 179 -4.70 2.51 11.73
C ALA A 179 -3.77 2.36 10.52
N LEU A 180 -4.30 2.17 9.32
CA LEU A 180 -3.51 2.18 8.08
C LEU A 180 -3.12 3.60 7.66
N GLU A 181 -3.90 4.61 8.04
CA GLU A 181 -3.64 6.02 7.72
C GLU A 181 -2.62 6.69 8.68
N SER A 182 -2.44 6.14 9.89
CA SER A 182 -1.44 6.60 10.87
C SER A 182 -0.02 6.15 10.55
#